data_AF-A0A7W1P8N5-F1
#
_entry.id   AF-A0A7W1P8N5-F1
#
_cell.length_a   1.000
_cell.length_b   1.000
_cell.length_c   1.000
_cell.angle_alpha   90.00
_cell.angle_beta   90.00
_cell.angle_gamma   90.00
#
_symmetry.space_group_name_H-M   'P 1'
#
loop_
_entity.id
_entity.type
_entity.pdbx_description
1 polymer ?
#
loop_
_entity_poly.entity_id
_entity_poly.type
_entity_poly.pdbx_seq_one_letter_code
_entity_poly.pdbx_strand_id
1 'polypeptide(L)'
;MDRLILERWDDTKGLLEAFEELQDRMLDVIDDGGERLKRWAEQHDCIIDVQAKEPSYHFYKEAWKNRRKDDALVYFTLADFAPVGYRKVKNDHPYVWLYTDNLQMMRMKEPDRVEFARQLRANLGDSAARWSHPETIDADSPLGRYMTDVSDADRVRLVAEPDELLKFATTAIEDALLLSDAVNLTLEHFKARE
;
A
#
# COMPACT_ATOMS: atom_id res chain seq x y z
N MET A 1 33.21 22.11 17.17
CA MET A 1 32.10 21.54 16.39
C MET A 1 30.98 22.57 16.27
N ASP A 2 30.57 23.20 17.37
CA ASP A 2 29.50 24.23 17.40
C ASP A 2 29.77 25.49 16.56
N ARG A 3 31.02 25.93 16.44
CA ARG A 3 31.36 27.14 15.65
C ARG A 3 31.18 26.95 14.14
N LEU A 4 31.40 25.74 13.64
CA LEU A 4 31.24 25.39 12.22
C LEU A 4 29.76 25.26 11.82
N ILE A 5 28.90 24.85 12.76
CA ILE A 5 27.45 24.81 12.59
C ILE A 5 26.88 26.24 12.63
N LEU A 6 27.37 27.09 13.53
CA LEU A 6 26.95 28.50 13.61
C LEU A 6 27.40 29.33 12.39
N GLU A 7 28.59 29.08 11.85
CA GLU A 7 29.11 29.77 10.66
C GLU A 7 28.45 29.31 9.36
N ARG A 8 27.88 28.10 9.32
CA ARG A 8 27.16 27.53 8.17
C ARG A 8 25.66 27.35 8.44
N TRP A 9 25.13 28.13 9.38
CA TRP A 9 23.75 28.05 9.79
C TRP A 9 22.79 28.40 8.63
N ASP A 10 23.15 29.40 7.82
CA ASP A 10 22.35 29.79 6.66
C ASP A 10 22.40 28.72 5.54
N ASP A 11 23.54 28.05 5.32
CA ASP A 11 23.62 26.88 4.42
C ASP A 11 22.68 25.75 4.90
N THR A 12 22.65 25.52 6.22
CA THR A 12 21.82 24.47 6.83
C THR A 12 20.33 24.79 6.69
N LYS A 13 19.94 26.05 6.88
CA LYS A 13 18.57 26.53 6.62
C LYS A 13 18.19 26.38 5.15
N GLY A 14 19.04 26.82 4.23
CA GLY A 14 18.77 26.71 2.80
C GLY A 14 18.61 25.27 2.33
N LEU A 15 19.39 24.34 2.90
CA LEU A 15 19.23 22.91 2.64
C LEU A 15 17.89 22.37 3.19
N LEU A 16 17.49 22.81 4.39
CA LEU A 16 16.22 22.40 4.99
C LEU A 16 15.03 22.90 4.14
N GLU A 17 15.03 24.18 3.77
CA GLU A 17 13.99 24.79 2.93
C GLU A 17 13.90 24.10 1.57
N ALA A 18 15.03 23.86 0.90
CA ALA A 18 15.06 23.15 -0.37
C ALA A 18 14.56 21.70 -0.25
N PHE A 19 14.81 21.05 0.89
CA PHE A 19 14.30 19.70 1.15
C PHE A 19 12.80 19.67 1.40
N GLU A 20 12.25 20.66 2.13
CA GLU A 20 10.81 20.83 2.32
C GLU A 20 10.10 21.09 0.98
N GLU A 21 10.62 22.01 0.16
CA GLU A 21 10.08 22.28 -1.18
C GLU A 21 10.11 21.03 -2.08
N LEU A 22 11.19 20.25 -2.02
CA LEU A 22 11.28 18.99 -2.75
C LEU A 22 10.21 18.01 -2.27
N GLN A 23 9.98 17.91 -0.96
CA GLN A 23 8.99 16.99 -0.43
C GLN A 23 7.55 17.34 -0.83
N ASP A 24 7.24 18.64 -0.89
CA ASP A 24 5.93 19.12 -1.32
C ASP A 24 5.70 18.87 -2.81
N ARG A 25 6.73 19.08 -3.65
CA ARG A 25 6.65 18.73 -5.08
C ARG A 25 6.43 17.24 -5.31
N MET A 26 7.08 16.38 -4.51
CA MET A 26 6.86 14.94 -4.57
C MET A 26 5.43 14.58 -4.16
N LEU A 27 4.86 15.29 -3.17
CA LEU A 27 3.47 15.08 -2.75
C LEU A 27 2.51 15.40 -3.90
N ASP A 28 2.71 16.51 -4.60
CA ASP A 28 1.90 16.89 -5.76
C ASP A 28 1.93 15.81 -6.87
N VAL A 29 3.10 15.19 -7.10
CA VAL A 29 3.24 14.08 -8.06
C VAL A 29 2.45 12.85 -7.60
N ILE A 30 2.49 12.52 -6.31
CA ILE A 30 1.78 11.37 -5.75
C ILE A 30 0.26 11.57 -5.81
N ASP A 31 -0.20 12.80 -5.55
CA ASP A 31 -1.62 13.18 -5.64
C ASP A 31 -2.10 13.15 -7.10
N ASP A 32 -1.38 13.75 -8.05
CA ASP A 32 -1.74 13.70 -9.48
C ASP A 32 -1.75 12.26 -10.01
N GLY A 33 -0.71 11.49 -9.70
CA GLY A 33 -0.64 10.06 -10.02
C GLY A 33 -1.81 9.28 -9.40
N GLY A 34 -2.18 9.60 -8.16
CA GLY A 34 -3.30 9.00 -7.44
C GLY A 34 -4.66 9.30 -8.07
N GLU A 35 -4.92 10.54 -8.49
CA GLU A 35 -6.16 10.94 -9.18
C GLU A 35 -6.29 10.30 -10.57
N ARG A 36 -5.17 10.06 -11.24
CA ARG A 36 -5.14 9.28 -12.49
C ARG A 36 -5.37 7.80 -12.22
N LEU A 37 -4.79 7.27 -11.15
CA LEU A 37 -4.95 5.88 -10.74
C LEU A 37 -6.40 5.56 -10.33
N LYS A 38 -7.09 6.48 -9.63
CA LYS A 38 -8.53 6.35 -9.33
C LYS A 38 -9.37 6.15 -10.58
N ARG A 39 -9.17 6.99 -11.61
CA ARG A 39 -9.88 6.90 -12.90
C ARG A 39 -9.61 5.59 -13.63
N TRP A 40 -8.38 5.08 -13.54
CA TRP A 40 -8.05 3.76 -14.06
C TRP A 40 -8.77 2.66 -13.27
N ALA A 41 -8.74 2.71 -11.94
CA ALA A 41 -9.31 1.68 -11.07
C ALA A 41 -10.82 1.51 -11.21
N GLU A 42 -11.57 2.58 -11.50
CA GLU A 42 -13.00 2.52 -11.85
C GLU A 42 -13.30 1.54 -12.99
N GLN A 43 -12.38 1.38 -13.94
CA GLN A 43 -12.52 0.46 -15.08
C GLN A 43 -12.25 -1.00 -14.70
N HIS A 44 -11.69 -1.24 -13.52
CA HIS A 44 -11.24 -2.55 -13.02
C HIS A 44 -12.00 -3.02 -11.78
N ASP A 45 -13.15 -2.41 -11.46
CA ASP A 45 -13.95 -2.73 -10.26
C ASP A 45 -13.11 -2.62 -8.97
N CYS A 46 -12.26 -1.60 -8.93
CA CYS A 46 -11.34 -1.31 -7.85
C CYS A 46 -11.49 0.14 -7.38
N ILE A 47 -11.38 0.35 -6.08
CA ILE A 47 -11.45 1.65 -5.41
C ILE A 47 -10.05 1.95 -4.89
N ILE A 48 -9.61 3.20 -5.04
CA ILE A 48 -8.29 3.68 -4.64
C ILE A 48 -8.43 4.82 -3.65
N ASP A 49 -7.86 4.63 -2.46
CA ASP A 49 -7.69 5.67 -1.46
C ASP A 49 -6.21 6.11 -1.43
N VAL A 50 -5.99 7.38 -1.75
CA VAL A 50 -4.65 7.98 -1.86
C VAL A 50 -4.19 8.50 -0.50
N GLN A 51 -3.01 8.06 -0.05
CA GLN A 51 -2.39 8.51 1.19
C GLN A 51 -1.08 9.24 0.87
N ALA A 52 -1.11 10.38 0.17
CA ALA A 52 0.14 11.01 -0.30
C ALA A 52 1.12 11.43 0.81
N LYS A 53 0.64 11.63 2.05
CA LYS A 53 1.51 11.92 3.20
C LYS A 53 2.35 10.72 3.65
N GLU A 54 1.87 9.52 3.37
CA GLU A 54 2.51 8.24 3.66
C GLU A 54 2.52 7.49 2.33
N PRO A 55 3.54 7.69 1.47
CA PRO A 55 3.49 7.46 0.01
C PRO A 55 2.97 6.07 -0.32
N SER A 56 1.65 5.98 -0.39
CA SER A 56 0.91 4.74 -0.43
C SER A 56 -0.47 4.93 -1.03
N TYR A 57 -0.94 3.85 -1.64
CA TYR A 57 -2.26 3.71 -2.21
C TYR A 57 -2.92 2.51 -1.56
N HIS A 58 -4.05 2.74 -0.92
CA HIS A 58 -4.92 1.69 -0.43
C HIS A 58 -5.90 1.33 -1.53
N PHE A 59 -6.14 0.04 -1.74
CA PHE A 59 -7.00 -0.41 -2.81
C PHE A 59 -7.80 -1.66 -2.46
N TYR A 60 -9.06 -1.67 -2.88
CA TYR A 60 -9.99 -2.76 -2.59
C TYR A 60 -11.09 -2.80 -3.64
N LYS A 61 -11.88 -3.88 -3.63
CA LYS A 61 -13.06 -4.01 -4.48
C LYS A 61 -14.32 -3.57 -3.74
N GLU A 62 -15.32 -3.09 -4.47
CA GLU A 62 -16.63 -2.74 -3.91
C GLU A 62 -17.26 -3.93 -3.15
N ALA A 63 -17.08 -5.15 -3.64
CA ALA A 63 -17.54 -6.39 -2.99
C ALA A 63 -16.92 -6.63 -1.59
N TRP A 64 -15.78 -6.00 -1.30
CA TRP A 64 -15.07 -6.12 -0.03
C TRP A 64 -15.52 -5.09 1.00
N LYS A 65 -16.38 -4.14 0.63
CA LYS A 65 -16.88 -3.14 1.57
C LYS A 65 -17.86 -3.73 2.59
N ASN A 66 -17.83 -3.17 3.78
CA ASN A 66 -18.88 -3.30 4.76
C ASN A 66 -20.03 -2.37 4.36
N ARG A 67 -21.14 -2.96 3.89
CA ARG A 67 -22.33 -2.22 3.44
C ARG A 67 -22.91 -1.23 4.47
N ARG A 68 -22.64 -1.39 5.77
CA ARG A 68 -23.19 -0.52 6.82
C ARG A 68 -22.29 0.65 7.17
N LYS A 69 -20.98 0.49 7.02
CA LYS A 69 -19.97 1.48 7.45
C LYS A 69 -19.26 2.17 6.29
N ASP A 70 -19.54 1.72 5.06
CA ASP A 70 -18.93 2.23 3.83
C ASP A 70 -17.39 2.15 3.82
N ASP A 71 -16.84 1.15 4.52
CA ASP A 71 -15.39 0.95 4.71
C ASP A 71 -14.99 -0.45 4.25
N ALA A 72 -13.74 -0.63 3.81
CA ALA A 72 -13.22 -1.89 3.32
C ALA A 72 -13.05 -2.91 4.46
N LEU A 73 -13.60 -4.12 4.32
CA LEU A 73 -13.36 -5.22 5.27
C LEU A 73 -11.94 -5.76 5.16
N VAL A 74 -11.40 -5.75 3.94
CA VAL A 74 -10.02 -6.07 3.60
C VAL A 74 -9.60 -5.15 2.46
N TYR A 75 -8.32 -4.79 2.42
CA TYR A 75 -7.76 -3.92 1.40
C TYR A 75 -6.28 -4.25 1.22
N PHE A 76 -5.75 -3.95 0.05
CA PHE A 76 -4.32 -3.96 -0.16
C PHE A 76 -3.74 -2.56 0.03
N THR A 77 -2.49 -2.50 0.46
CA THR A 77 -1.71 -1.27 0.48
C THR A 77 -0.48 -1.47 -0.39
N LEU A 78 -0.35 -0.63 -1.43
CA LEU A 78 0.91 -0.39 -2.14
C LEU A 78 1.60 0.79 -1.47
N ALA A 79 2.77 0.61 -0.86
CA ALA A 79 3.42 1.66 -0.06
C ALA A 79 4.94 1.68 -0.21
N ASP A 80 5.55 2.70 0.40
CA ASP A 80 7.00 2.94 0.47
C ASP A 80 7.67 3.00 -0.91
N PHE A 81 6.93 3.46 -1.92
CA PHE A 81 7.45 3.66 -3.28
C PHE A 81 8.25 4.95 -3.45
N ALA A 82 8.20 5.87 -2.48
CA ALA A 82 9.08 7.03 -2.45
C ALA A 82 10.48 6.67 -1.92
N PRO A 83 11.50 7.53 -2.16
CA PRO A 83 12.86 7.31 -1.63
C PRO A 83 12.91 7.21 -0.10
N VAL A 84 13.85 6.41 0.41
CA VAL A 84 14.10 6.30 1.86
C VAL A 84 14.46 7.67 2.44
N GLY A 85 13.87 8.00 3.60
CA GLY A 85 14.04 9.32 4.22
C GLY A 85 13.04 10.36 3.70
N TYR A 86 12.23 10.07 2.68
CA TYR A 86 11.02 10.84 2.42
C TYR A 86 10.03 10.64 3.55
N ARG A 87 9.83 11.68 4.38
CA ARG A 87 8.91 11.68 5.53
C ARG A 87 9.07 10.43 6.42
N LYS A 88 8.12 9.49 6.35
CA LYS A 88 8.05 8.29 7.19
C LYS A 88 8.47 7.00 6.46
N VAL A 89 8.95 7.07 5.22
CA VAL A 89 9.40 5.89 4.48
C VAL A 89 10.62 5.28 5.15
N LYS A 90 10.51 4.01 5.52
CA LYS A 90 11.54 3.28 6.27
C LYS A 90 11.92 1.95 5.64
N ASN A 91 11.08 1.39 4.77
CA ASN A 91 11.37 0.10 4.16
C ASN A 91 12.37 0.22 3.01
N ASP A 92 13.29 -0.75 2.95
CA ASP A 92 14.31 -0.86 1.90
C ASP A 92 13.71 -1.20 0.53
N HIS A 93 12.48 -1.74 0.48
CA HIS A 93 11.72 -1.96 -0.76
C HIS A 93 10.27 -1.46 -0.66
N PRO A 94 9.66 -0.99 -1.77
CA PRO A 94 8.23 -0.79 -1.84
C PRO A 94 7.50 -2.12 -1.65
N TYR A 95 6.24 -2.09 -1.25
CA TYR A 95 5.56 -3.29 -0.79
C TYR A 95 4.07 -3.31 -1.15
N VAL A 96 3.49 -4.49 -1.36
CA VAL A 96 2.03 -4.71 -1.55
C VAL A 96 1.50 -5.74 -0.54
N TRP A 97 0.76 -5.28 0.48
CA TRP A 97 0.28 -6.10 1.60
C TRP A 97 -1.24 -6.13 1.62
N LEU A 98 -1.85 -7.30 1.82
CA LEU A 98 -3.27 -7.44 2.12
C LEU A 98 -3.48 -7.25 3.63
N TYR A 99 -4.29 -6.27 4.01
CA TYR A 99 -4.70 -6.02 5.38
C TYR A 99 -6.10 -6.56 5.66
N THR A 100 -6.25 -7.17 6.85
CA THR A 100 -7.47 -7.82 7.34
C THR A 100 -7.89 -7.34 8.73
N ASP A 101 -7.26 -6.27 9.23
CA ASP A 101 -7.54 -5.64 10.51
C ASP A 101 -9.00 -5.17 10.63
N ASN A 102 -9.59 -4.71 9.52
CA ASN A 102 -10.99 -4.29 9.45
C ASN A 102 -12.01 -5.44 9.53
N LEU A 103 -11.60 -6.71 9.51
CA LEU A 103 -12.50 -7.84 9.81
C LEU A 103 -13.07 -7.78 11.23
N GLN A 104 -12.47 -7.00 12.13
CA GLN A 104 -13.07 -6.68 13.44
C GLN A 104 -14.47 -6.04 13.32
N MET A 105 -14.77 -5.39 12.20
CA MET A 105 -16.12 -4.85 11.92
C MET A 105 -17.17 -5.95 11.76
N MET A 106 -16.76 -7.18 11.43
CA MET A 106 -17.56 -8.41 11.43
C MET A 106 -17.47 -9.16 12.78
N ARG A 107 -16.99 -8.48 13.84
CA ARG A 107 -16.80 -9.06 15.18
C ARG A 107 -15.84 -10.26 15.21
N MET A 108 -15.03 -10.43 14.16
CA MET A 108 -14.01 -11.48 14.08
C MET A 108 -12.88 -11.19 15.06
N LYS A 109 -12.67 -12.10 16.01
CA LYS A 109 -11.55 -12.03 16.94
C LYS A 109 -10.29 -12.55 16.25
N GLU A 110 -9.14 -12.34 16.88
CA GLU A 110 -7.85 -12.78 16.35
C GLU A 110 -7.84 -14.26 15.87
N PRO A 111 -8.38 -15.25 16.61
CA PRO A 111 -8.44 -16.63 16.12
C PRO A 111 -9.28 -16.79 14.83
N ASP A 112 -10.36 -16.03 14.69
CA ASP A 112 -11.20 -16.05 13.49
C ASP A 112 -10.47 -15.43 12.29
N ARG A 113 -9.65 -14.40 12.53
CA ARG A 113 -8.82 -13.77 11.47
C ARG A 113 -7.65 -14.66 11.05
N VAL A 114 -7.03 -15.39 11.98
CA VAL A 114 -6.05 -16.44 11.65
C VAL A 114 -6.71 -17.54 10.80
N GLU A 115 -7.92 -17.95 11.14
CA GLU A 115 -8.67 -18.93 10.35
C GLU A 115 -9.04 -18.38 8.96
N PHE A 116 -9.38 -17.09 8.86
CA PHE A 116 -9.57 -16.40 7.57
C PHE A 116 -8.30 -16.49 6.71
N ALA A 117 -7.13 -16.19 7.26
CA ALA A 117 -5.86 -16.28 6.56
C ALA A 117 -5.56 -17.71 6.07
N ARG A 118 -5.83 -18.71 6.90
CA ARG A 118 -5.69 -20.13 6.54
C ARG A 118 -6.59 -20.50 5.36
N GLN A 119 -7.87 -20.10 5.41
CA GLN A 119 -8.82 -20.37 4.34
C GLN A 119 -8.45 -19.61 3.05
N LEU A 120 -7.98 -18.37 3.17
CA LEU A 120 -7.51 -17.58 2.03
C LEU A 120 -6.34 -18.27 1.30
N ARG A 121 -5.33 -18.73 2.06
CA ARG A 121 -4.20 -19.48 1.46
C ARG A 121 -4.65 -20.80 0.85
N ALA A 122 -5.59 -21.50 1.47
CA ALA A 122 -6.16 -22.72 0.91
C ALA A 122 -6.87 -22.45 -0.42
N ASN A 123 -7.61 -21.35 -0.53
CA ASN A 123 -8.29 -20.93 -1.76
C ASN A 123 -7.30 -20.49 -2.86
N LEU A 124 -6.13 -19.96 -2.49
CA LEU A 124 -5.07 -19.57 -3.43
C LEU A 124 -4.20 -20.74 -3.91
N GLY A 125 -4.13 -21.83 -3.14
CA GLY A 125 -3.26 -22.96 -3.44
C GLY A 125 -1.79 -22.54 -3.55
N ASP A 126 -1.08 -23.05 -4.56
CA ASP A 126 0.35 -22.80 -4.76
C ASP A 126 0.68 -21.32 -4.99
N SER A 127 -0.27 -20.52 -5.49
CA SER A 127 -0.10 -19.08 -5.72
C SER A 127 0.13 -18.30 -4.41
N ALA A 128 -0.28 -18.86 -3.26
CA ALA A 128 -0.06 -18.23 -1.96
C ALA A 128 1.43 -18.04 -1.63
N ALA A 129 2.30 -18.93 -2.14
CA ALA A 129 3.74 -18.89 -1.84
C ALA A 129 4.41 -17.59 -2.34
N ARG A 130 3.93 -17.03 -3.46
CA ARG A 130 4.45 -15.77 -4.03
C ARG A 130 4.13 -14.55 -3.15
N TRP A 131 3.11 -14.66 -2.31
CA TRP A 131 2.61 -13.61 -1.43
C TRP A 131 2.87 -13.93 0.04
N SER A 132 3.73 -14.90 0.32
CA SER A 132 4.15 -15.24 1.67
C SER A 132 5.48 -14.55 1.97
N HIS A 133 5.53 -13.79 3.06
CA HIS A 133 6.74 -13.12 3.52
C HIS A 133 6.91 -13.37 5.03
N PRO A 134 8.14 -13.46 5.58
CA PRO A 134 8.34 -13.66 7.03
C PRO A 134 7.66 -12.61 7.92
N GLU A 135 7.34 -11.44 7.38
CA GLU A 135 6.68 -10.34 8.08
C GLU A 135 5.14 -10.33 7.92
N THR A 136 4.56 -11.26 7.18
CA THR A 136 3.10 -11.41 7.14
C THR A 136 2.59 -11.91 8.49
N ILE A 137 1.52 -11.30 8.99
CA ILE A 137 0.89 -11.68 10.25
C ILE A 137 -0.49 -12.22 9.93
N ASP A 138 -0.76 -13.49 10.24
CA ASP A 138 -2.02 -14.16 9.87
C ASP A 138 -3.27 -13.38 10.30
N ALA A 139 -3.26 -12.74 11.47
CA ALA A 139 -4.42 -12.02 11.96
C ALA A 139 -4.67 -10.65 11.29
N ASP A 140 -3.64 -10.02 10.74
CA ASP A 140 -3.70 -8.60 10.37
C ASP A 140 -3.22 -8.33 8.94
N SER A 141 -2.20 -9.03 8.48
CA SER A 141 -1.60 -8.88 7.14
C SER A 141 -1.17 -10.24 6.54
N PRO A 142 -2.12 -11.12 6.19
CA PRO A 142 -1.82 -12.52 5.91
C PRO A 142 -1.09 -12.79 4.59
N LEU A 143 -1.05 -11.81 3.69
CA LEU A 143 -0.38 -11.90 2.39
C LEU A 143 0.37 -10.59 2.11
N GLY A 144 1.57 -10.70 1.57
CA GLY A 144 2.38 -9.55 1.19
C GLY A 144 3.71 -9.96 0.56
N ARG A 145 4.27 -9.11 -0.31
CA ARG A 145 5.61 -9.28 -0.88
C ARG A 145 6.31 -7.96 -1.23
N TYR A 146 7.59 -7.84 -0.88
CA TYR A 146 8.38 -6.67 -1.26
C TYR A 146 8.63 -6.67 -2.77
N MET A 147 8.70 -5.48 -3.35
CA MET A 147 9.04 -5.25 -4.76
C MET A 147 10.55 -5.02 -4.86
N THR A 148 11.30 -6.12 -4.69
CA THR A 148 12.77 -6.11 -4.60
C THR A 148 13.47 -5.75 -5.92
N ASP A 149 12.72 -5.72 -7.01
CA ASP A 149 13.16 -5.28 -8.34
C ASP A 149 13.15 -3.76 -8.51
N VAL A 150 12.57 -3.01 -7.56
CA VAL A 150 12.56 -1.55 -7.57
C VAL A 150 13.77 -1.01 -6.81
N SER A 151 14.69 -0.36 -7.53
CA SER A 151 15.85 0.28 -6.92
C SER A 151 15.54 1.67 -6.36
N ASP A 152 16.43 2.24 -5.55
CA ASP A 152 16.31 3.62 -5.08
C ASP A 152 16.25 4.64 -6.23
N ALA A 153 16.98 4.37 -7.32
CA ALA A 153 16.92 5.23 -8.51
C ALA A 153 15.55 5.17 -9.18
N ASP A 154 14.89 4.00 -9.18
CA ASP A 154 13.53 3.86 -9.69
C ASP A 154 12.55 4.63 -8.79
N ARG A 155 12.67 4.51 -7.46
CA ARG A 155 11.84 5.26 -6.50
C ARG A 155 11.93 6.78 -6.72
N VAL A 156 13.13 7.30 -6.98
CA VAL A 156 13.32 8.73 -7.32
C VAL A 156 12.54 9.09 -8.59
N ARG A 157 12.54 8.23 -9.62
CA ARG A 157 11.76 8.44 -10.83
C ARG A 157 10.25 8.40 -10.55
N LEU A 158 9.79 7.46 -9.73
CA LEU A 158 8.38 7.35 -9.36
C LEU A 158 7.85 8.66 -8.73
N VAL A 159 8.65 9.35 -7.92
CA VAL A 159 8.22 10.62 -7.30
C VAL A 159 8.60 11.88 -8.10
N ALA A 160 9.24 11.71 -9.25
CA ALA A 160 9.59 12.80 -10.16
C ALA A 160 8.69 12.83 -11.42
N GLU A 161 8.17 11.67 -11.83
CA GLU A 161 7.45 11.48 -13.08
C GLU A 161 6.09 10.78 -12.83
N PRO A 162 4.95 11.52 -12.92
CA PRO A 162 3.62 10.95 -12.66
C PRO A 162 3.26 9.74 -13.54
N ASP A 163 3.78 9.69 -14.77
CA ASP A 163 3.52 8.58 -15.71
C ASP A 163 4.20 7.28 -15.26
N GLU A 164 5.43 7.36 -14.75
CA GLU A 164 6.15 6.20 -14.21
C GLU A 164 5.50 5.70 -12.92
N LEU A 165 5.06 6.62 -12.04
CA LEU A 165 4.28 6.27 -10.86
C LEU A 165 2.99 5.53 -11.20
N LEU A 166 2.23 6.07 -12.17
CA LEU A 166 0.99 5.46 -12.60
C LEU A 166 1.23 4.06 -13.15
N LYS A 167 2.20 3.88 -14.04
CA LYS A 167 2.56 2.58 -14.63
C LYS A 167 2.99 1.57 -13.57
N PHE A 168 3.81 1.99 -12.62
CA PHE A 168 4.24 1.16 -11.50
C PHE A 168 3.03 0.71 -10.66
N ALA A 169 2.17 1.66 -10.27
CA ALA A 169 1.02 1.40 -9.43
C ALA A 169 0.00 0.49 -10.11
N THR A 170 -0.34 0.74 -11.38
CA THR A 170 -1.29 -0.12 -12.11
C THR A 170 -0.75 -1.54 -12.25
N THR A 171 0.53 -1.71 -12.58
CA THR A 171 1.16 -3.05 -12.68
C THR A 171 1.09 -3.81 -11.35
N ALA A 172 1.40 -3.12 -10.24
CA ALA A 172 1.36 -3.73 -8.92
C ALA A 172 -0.07 -4.09 -8.48
N ILE A 173 -1.05 -3.22 -8.78
CA ILE A 173 -2.46 -3.44 -8.44
C ILE A 173 -3.04 -4.56 -9.30
N GLU A 174 -2.77 -4.61 -10.61
CA GLU A 174 -3.21 -5.70 -11.49
C GLU A 174 -2.73 -7.06 -10.98
N ASP A 175 -1.47 -7.15 -10.57
CA ASP A 175 -0.88 -8.36 -10.02
C ASP A 175 -1.55 -8.78 -8.69
N ALA A 176 -1.87 -7.82 -7.83
CA ALA A 176 -2.60 -8.08 -6.58
C ALA A 176 -4.07 -8.48 -6.82
N LEU A 177 -4.72 -7.90 -7.83
CA LEU A 177 -6.10 -8.21 -8.20
C LEU A 177 -6.28 -9.64 -8.71
N LEU A 178 -5.20 -10.34 -9.11
CA LEU A 178 -5.24 -11.78 -9.37
C LEU A 178 -5.65 -12.61 -8.14
N LEU A 179 -5.53 -12.05 -6.93
CA LEU A 179 -5.97 -12.69 -5.68
C LEU A 179 -7.47 -12.51 -5.39
N SER A 180 -8.17 -11.71 -6.19
CA SER A 180 -9.51 -11.22 -5.86
C SER A 180 -10.53 -12.34 -5.67
N ASP A 181 -10.49 -13.38 -6.49
CA ASP A 181 -11.45 -14.49 -6.41
C ASP A 181 -11.31 -15.26 -5.10
N ALA A 182 -10.07 -15.50 -4.65
CA ALA A 182 -9.82 -16.16 -3.38
C ALA A 182 -10.24 -15.28 -2.19
N VAL A 183 -10.00 -13.96 -2.27
CA VAL A 183 -10.48 -13.00 -1.27
C VAL A 183 -12.01 -12.99 -1.19
N ASN A 184 -12.69 -12.92 -2.34
CA ASN A 184 -14.15 -12.97 -2.44
C ASN A 184 -14.71 -14.25 -1.80
N LEU A 185 -14.21 -15.41 -2.23
CA LEU A 185 -14.66 -16.71 -1.73
C LEU A 185 -14.48 -16.82 -0.20
N THR A 186 -13.36 -16.30 0.31
CA THR A 186 -13.09 -16.31 1.76
C THR A 186 -14.04 -15.38 2.50
N LEU A 187 -14.23 -14.15 2.03
CA LEU A 187 -15.18 -13.21 2.64
C LEU A 187 -16.60 -13.75 2.64
N GLU A 188 -17.05 -14.36 1.54
CA GLU A 188 -18.37 -14.96 1.43
C GLU A 188 -18.56 -16.11 2.44
N HIS A 189 -17.56 -16.96 2.61
CA HIS A 189 -17.59 -18.03 3.61
C HIS A 189 -17.84 -17.50 5.03
N PHE A 190 -17.17 -16.41 5.41
CA PHE A 190 -17.32 -15.85 6.76
C PHE A 190 -18.58 -14.99 6.91
N LYS A 191 -19.00 -14.26 5.87
CA LYS A 191 -20.28 -13.51 5.86
C LYS A 191 -21.49 -14.44 6.00
N ALA A 192 -21.42 -15.66 5.47
CA ALA A 192 -22.50 -16.64 5.59
C ALA A 192 -22.66 -17.24 7.01
N ARG A 193 -21.71 -16.99 7.91
CA ARG A 193 -21.71 -17.51 9.30
C ARG A 193 -22.24 -16.51 10.32
N GLU A 194 -22.50 -15.26 9.92
CA GLU A 194 -23.16 -14.21 10.72
C GLU A 194 -24.68 -14.30 10.67
#